data_AF-A0AAJ2E804-F1
#
_entry.id   AF-A0AAJ2E804-F1
#
_cell.length_a   1.000
_cell.length_b   1.000
_cell.length_c   1.000
_cell.angle_alpha   90.00
_cell.angle_beta   90.00
_cell.angle_gamma   90.00
#
_symmetry.space_group_name_H-M   'P 1'
#
loop_
_entity.id
_entity.type
_entity.pdbx_description
1 polymer ?
#
loop_
_entity_poly.entity_id
_entity_poly.type
_entity_poly.pdbx_seq_one_letter_code
_entity_poly.pdbx_strand_id
1 'polypeptide(L)' 'MPRTDDPRPAPPERPLPEDCCQSGCHPCVFDLYEEALERYEERLREWNARHGEASG' A
#
# COMPACT_ATOMS: atom_id res chain seq x y z
N MET A 1 -5.22 4.54 -27.01
CA MET A 1 -5.06 5.51 -25.91
C MET A 1 -4.35 4.81 -24.76
N PRO A 2 -3.03 4.94 -24.61
CA PRO A 2 -2.33 4.28 -23.51
C PRO A 2 -2.49 5.15 -22.26
N ARG A 3 -3.29 4.68 -21.29
CA ARG A 3 -3.19 5.16 -19.91
C ARG A 3 -1.89 4.60 -19.34
N THR A 4 -0.77 5.24 -19.67
CA THR A 4 0.39 5.28 -18.77
C THR A 4 0.05 6.31 -17.70
N ASP A 5 -0.99 5.98 -16.95
CA ASP A 5 -1.11 6.45 -15.60
C ASP A 5 -0.49 5.27 -14.85
N ASP A 6 0.79 5.34 -14.56
CA ASP A 6 1.42 4.49 -13.56
C ASP A 6 1.29 5.33 -12.28
N PRO A 7 0.09 5.41 -11.68
CA PRO A 7 -0.13 6.28 -10.54
C PRO A 7 0.75 5.75 -9.43
N ARG A 8 1.36 6.68 -8.69
CA ARG A 8 2.10 6.36 -7.48
C ARG A 8 1.24 5.40 -6.66
N PRO A 9 1.78 4.24 -6.23
CA PRO A 9 1.03 3.39 -5.34
C PRO A 9 0.55 4.27 -4.17
N ALA A 10 -0.67 4.03 -3.69
CA ALA A 10 -1.20 4.73 -2.52
C ALA A 10 -0.91 3.88 -1.29
N PRO A 11 -0.48 4.50 -0.17
CA PRO A 11 -0.28 3.76 1.06
C PRO A 11 -1.60 3.13 1.50
N PRO A 12 -1.59 1.92 2.08
CA PRO A 12 -2.80 1.35 2.64
C PRO A 12 -3.35 2.30 3.71
N GLU A 13 -4.68 2.36 3.82
CA GLU A 13 -5.33 3.15 4.87
C GLU A 13 -5.15 2.43 6.21
N ARG A 14 -4.73 3.16 7.25
CA ARG A 14 -4.55 2.59 8.58
C ARG A 14 -5.90 2.11 9.11
N PRO A 15 -6.08 0.80 9.35
CA PRO A 15 -7.34 0.33 9.90
C PRO A 15 -7.54 0.91 11.29
N LEU A 16 -8.78 1.30 11.58
CA LEU A 16 -9.15 1.74 12.91
C LEU A 16 -9.28 0.51 13.83
N PRO A 17 -9.06 0.67 15.15
CA PRO A 17 -9.34 -0.38 16.11
C PRO A 17 -10.82 -0.80 16.12
N GLU A 18 -11.72 0.05 15.59
CA GLU A 18 -13.15 -0.23 15.37
C GLU A 18 -13.39 -1.19 14.19
N ASP A 19 -12.44 -1.25 13.24
CA ASP A 19 -12.43 -2.16 12.09
C ASP A 19 -11.89 -3.54 12.48
N CYS A 20 -11.05 -3.57 13.52
CA CYS A 20 -10.72 -4.82 14.20
C CYS A 20 -12.01 -5.37 14.81
N CYS A 21 -12.39 -6.59 14.42
CA CYS A 21 -13.61 -7.26 14.88
C CYS A 21 -13.69 -7.41 16.42
N GLN A 22 -12.61 -7.10 17.18
CA GLN A 22 -12.50 -7.04 18.66
C GLN A 22 -12.97 -8.29 19.42
N SER A 23 -13.43 -9.31 18.71
CA SER A 23 -14.13 -10.50 19.20
C SER A 23 -13.48 -11.80 18.68
N GLY A 24 -12.27 -11.69 18.11
CA GLY A 24 -11.45 -12.84 17.71
C GLY A 24 -11.31 -13.10 16.22
N CYS A 25 -11.46 -12.09 15.35
CA CYS A 25 -11.11 -12.27 13.94
C CYS A 25 -9.58 -12.41 13.81
N HIS A 26 -9.14 -13.52 13.23
CA HIS A 26 -7.76 -13.78 12.86
C HIS A 26 -7.73 -14.12 11.37
N PRO A 27 -6.88 -13.46 10.55
CA PRO A 27 -5.78 -12.57 10.95
C PRO A 27 -6.22 -11.17 11.42
N CYS A 28 -5.39 -10.56 12.27
CA CYS A 28 -5.61 -9.21 12.77
C CYS A 28 -5.54 -8.22 11.60
N VAL A 29 -6.43 -7.22 11.55
CA VAL A 29 -6.41 -6.21 10.48
C VAL A 29 -5.09 -5.42 10.47
N PHE A 30 -4.45 -5.27 11.64
CA PHE A 30 -3.13 -4.66 11.75
C PHE A 30 -2.03 -5.52 11.11
N ASP A 31 -2.12 -6.85 11.24
CA ASP A 31 -1.17 -7.80 10.64
C ASP A 31 -1.29 -7.79 9.11
N LEU A 32 -2.52 -7.79 8.59
CA LEU A 32 -2.79 -7.59 7.15
C LEU A 32 -2.32 -6.22 6.65
N TYR A 33 -2.49 -5.19 7.47
CA TYR A 33 -2.05 -3.84 7.15
C TYR A 33 -0.52 -3.75 7.09
N GLU A 34 0.20 -4.36 8.03
CA GLU A 34 1.66 -4.43 8.02
C GLU A 34 2.16 -5.15 6.76
N GLU A 35 1.61 -6.31 6.42
CA GLU A 35 1.99 -7.03 5.19
C GLU A 35 1.69 -6.20 3.92
N ALA A 36 0.55 -5.53 3.89
CA ALA A 36 0.18 -4.64 2.78
C ALA A 36 1.12 -3.42 2.69
N LEU A 37 1.58 -2.91 3.83
CA LEU A 37 2.48 -1.77 3.90
C LEU A 37 3.88 -2.15 3.41
N GLU A 38 4.40 -3.32 3.77
CA GLU A 38 5.69 -3.82 3.26
C GLU A 38 5.66 -3.96 1.73
N ARG A 39 4.60 -4.58 1.18
CA ARG A 39 4.41 -4.67 -0.28
C ARG A 39 4.29 -3.30 -0.93
N TYR A 40 3.60 -2.37 -0.27
CA TYR A 40 3.46 -1.00 -0.74
C TYR A 40 4.82 -0.28 -0.81
N GLU A 41 5.65 -0.41 0.21
CA GLU A 41 6.98 0.22 0.26
C GLU A 41 7.90 -0.33 -0.84
N GLU A 42 7.88 -1.64 -1.09
CA GLU A 42 8.62 -2.26 -2.18
C GLU A 42 8.17 -1.69 -3.54
N ARG A 43 6.86 -1.69 -3.78
CA ARG A 43 6.25 -1.16 -5.00
C ARG A 43 6.54 0.33 -5.17
N LEU A 44 6.52 1.11 -4.08
CA LEU A 44 6.82 2.53 -4.08
C LEU A 44 8.30 2.78 -4.41
N ARG A 45 9.22 1.95 -3.91
CA ARG A 45 10.64 2.03 -4.24
C ARG A 45 10.87 1.77 -5.73
N GLU A 46 10.26 0.72 -6.28
CA GLU A 46 10.35 0.41 -7.71
C GLU A 46 9.73 1.52 -8.57
N TRP A 47 8.55 2.00 -8.16
CA TRP A 47 7.86 3.12 -8.81
C TRP A 47 8.72 4.38 -8.79
N ASN A 48 9.32 4.73 -7.64
CA ASN A 48 10.19 5.89 -7.51
C ASN A 48 11.47 5.74 -8.36
N ALA A 49 12.02 4.52 -8.49
CA ALA A 49 13.16 4.26 -9.36
C ALA A 49 12.81 4.45 -10.85
N ARG A 50 11.60 4.06 -11.28
CA ARG A 50 11.13 4.24 -12.66
C ARG A 50 10.67 5.67 -12.97
N HIS A 51 10.05 6.34 -12.00
CA HIS A 51 9.53 7.70 -12.14
C HIS A 51 10.54 8.81 -11.81
N GLY A 52 11.62 8.49 -11.09
CA GLY A 52 12.76 9.39 -10.90
C GLY A 52 13.43 9.80 -12.21
N GLU A 53 13.20 9.04 -13.30
CA GLU A 53 13.66 9.37 -14.65
C GLU A 53 12.55 10.03 -15.51
N ALA A 54 11.28 9.94 -15.09
CA ALA A 54 10.11 10.46 -15.81
C ALA A 54 9.63 11.84 -15.30
N SER A 55 10.37 12.44 -14.35
CA SER A 55 10.16 13.81 -13.87
C SER A 55 11.34 14.70 -14.30
N GLY A 56 11.62 14.73 -15.59
CA GLY A 56 12.55 15.67 -16.23
C GLY A 56 11.80 16.59 -17.18
#